data_AF-A0A920YVB7-F1
#
_entry.id   AF-A0A920YVB7-F1
#
_cell.length_a   1.000
_cell.length_b   1.000
_cell.length_c   1.000
_cell.angle_alpha   90.00
_cell.angle_beta   90.00
_cell.angle_gamma   90.00
#
_symmetry.space_group_name_H-M   'P 1'
#
loop_
_entity.id
_entity.type
_entity.pdbx_description
1 polymer ?
#
loop_
_entity_poly.entity_id
_entity_poly.type
_entity_poly.pdbx_seq_one_letter_code
_entity_poly.pdbx_strand_id
1 'polypeptide(L)'
;MLYQIYRKKCHTQVYTEKNSRSKIPYCTLKKMKEIYPDENFVIIGEIGIFADTSNFQDTLLTDDGKLVPIFPRGSLTKPFEWIAGYVAVGENTYVAVVKSIFPPFLRRLFAV
;
A
#
# COMPACT_ATOMS: atom_id res chain seq x y z
N MET A 1 -9.45 -6.21 10.14
CA MET A 1 -9.77 -4.87 10.67
C MET A 1 -9.91 -3.89 9.50
N LEU A 2 -10.84 -2.93 9.59
CA LEU A 2 -11.08 -1.94 8.54
C LEU A 2 -10.38 -0.62 8.89
N TYR A 3 -9.49 -0.16 8.00
CA TYR A 3 -8.77 1.10 8.11
C TYR A 3 -9.31 2.10 7.09
N GLN A 4 -9.25 3.39 7.42
CA GLN A 4 -9.64 4.47 6.51
C GLN A 4 -8.42 5.31 6.17
N ILE A 5 -8.44 5.94 4.99
CA ILE A 5 -7.37 6.85 4.59
C ILE A 5 -7.42 8.09 5.49
N TYR A 6 -6.33 8.34 6.21
CA TYR A 6 -6.16 9.53 7.01
C TYR A 6 -5.62 10.66 6.14
N ARG A 7 -6.39 11.73 5.98
CA ARG A 7 -6.08 12.82 5.05
C ARG A 7 -4.96 13.72 5.58
N LYS A 8 -3.70 13.33 5.38
CA LYS A 8 -2.51 14.09 5.78
C LYS A 8 -1.98 14.95 4.63
N LYS A 9 -1.41 16.13 4.93
CA LYS A 9 -0.83 17.08 3.93
C LYS A 9 0.32 16.51 3.08
N CYS A 10 0.78 15.31 3.39
CA CYS A 10 1.91 14.66 2.75
C CYS A 10 1.56 13.92 1.44
N HIS A 11 0.27 13.79 1.11
CA HIS A 11 -0.19 13.13 -0.12
C HIS A 11 0.35 13.83 -1.38
N THR A 12 1.37 13.23 -1.99
CA THR A 12 2.11 13.86 -3.11
C THR A 12 1.91 13.11 -4.42
N GLN A 13 1.61 11.81 -4.35
CA GLN A 13 1.37 10.97 -5.53
C GLN A 13 0.12 10.11 -5.34
N VAL A 14 -0.41 9.60 -6.45
CA VAL A 14 -1.58 8.72 -6.47
C VAL A 14 -1.15 7.36 -6.98
N TYR A 15 -1.48 6.33 -6.23
CA TYR A 15 -1.37 4.94 -6.62
C TYR A 15 -2.72 4.48 -7.14
N THR A 16 -2.75 3.94 -8.35
CA THR A 16 -3.96 3.30 -8.88
C THR A 16 -3.86 1.81 -8.62
N GLU A 17 -4.73 1.30 -7.76
CA GLU A 17 -4.80 -0.13 -7.47
C GLU A 17 -5.34 -0.87 -8.70
N LYS A 18 -4.69 -1.96 -9.11
CA LYS A 18 -4.90 -2.55 -10.44
C LYS A 18 -6.26 -3.25 -10.57
N ASN A 19 -6.81 -3.79 -9.49
CA ASN A 19 -8.03 -4.60 -9.52
C ASN A 19 -9.29 -3.73 -9.40
N SER A 20 -9.38 -2.96 -8.33
CA SER A 20 -10.46 -2.02 -8.02
C SER A 20 -10.38 -0.72 -8.83
N ARG A 21 -9.22 -0.40 -9.43
CA ARG A 21 -8.95 0.89 -10.10
C ARG A 21 -9.10 2.11 -9.18
N SER A 22 -9.16 1.90 -7.86
CA SER A 22 -9.22 3.00 -6.91
C SER A 22 -7.94 3.79 -6.89
N LYS A 23 -8.10 5.10 -6.68
CA LYS A 23 -6.99 6.04 -6.56
C LYS A 23 -6.68 6.24 -5.08
N ILE A 24 -5.48 5.87 -4.69
CA ILE A 24 -5.03 5.91 -3.30
C ILE A 24 -3.91 6.94 -3.21
N PRO A 25 -4.13 8.08 -2.54
CA PRO A 25 -3.07 9.05 -2.31
C PRO A 25 -2.01 8.45 -1.37
N TYR A 26 -0.73 8.66 -1.70
CA TYR A 26 0.38 8.19 -0.88
C TYR A 26 1.51 9.24 -0.78
N CYS A 27 2.28 9.10 0.30
CA CYS A 27 3.51 9.82 0.56
C CYS A 27 4.70 9.06 -0.01
N THR A 28 5.57 9.73 -0.77
CA THR A 28 6.80 9.11 -1.26
C THR A 28 7.79 8.86 -0.13
N LEU A 29 8.71 7.90 -0.33
CA LEU A 29 9.79 7.63 0.62
C LEU A 29 10.57 8.89 1.02
N LYS A 30 10.88 9.75 0.04
CA LYS A 30 11.60 11.00 0.27
C LYS A 30 10.86 11.93 1.23
N LYS A 31 9.56 12.16 1.00
CA LYS A 31 8.73 12.99 1.88
C LYS A 31 8.56 12.39 3.27
N MET A 32 8.45 11.06 3.38
CA MET A 32 8.37 10.43 4.69
C MET A 32 9.65 10.62 5.51
N LYS A 33 10.83 10.56 4.88
CA LYS A 33 12.11 10.88 5.55
C LYS A 33 12.20 12.34 5.98
N GLU A 34 11.57 13.26 5.24
CA GLU A 34 11.50 14.68 5.62
C GLU A 34 10.58 14.90 6.84
N ILE A 35 9.49 14.15 6.96
CA ILE A 35 8.50 14.30 8.05
C ILE A 35 8.92 13.52 9.30
N TYR A 36 9.51 12.34 9.11
CA TYR A 36 9.97 11.45 10.17
C TYR A 36 11.46 11.12 9.96
N PRO A 37 12.37 12.05 10.25
CA PRO A 37 13.81 11.79 10.16
C PRO A 37 14.25 10.69 11.13
N ASP A 38 13.58 10.58 12.29
CA ASP A 38 13.85 9.56 13.32
C ASP A 38 13.12 8.24 13.06
N GLU A 39 12.47 8.09 11.91
CA GLU A 39 11.69 6.89 11.54
C GLU A 39 10.58 6.51 12.55
N ASN A 40 10.11 7.48 13.35
CA ASN A 40 9.09 7.27 14.38
C ASN A 40 7.67 7.17 13.79
N PHE A 41 7.41 6.09 13.06
CA PHE A 41 6.10 5.78 12.50
C PHE A 41 5.87 4.26 12.45
N VAL A 42 4.62 3.85 12.47
CA VAL A 42 4.22 2.44 12.47
C VAL A 42 3.73 2.03 11.09
N ILE A 43 4.30 0.95 10.54
CA ILE A 43 3.80 0.32 9.31
C ILE A 43 2.98 -0.91 9.71
N ILE A 44 1.68 -0.88 9.43
CA ILE A 44 0.77 -1.99 9.79
C ILE A 44 0.70 -3.08 8.71
N GLY A 45 1.14 -2.78 7.49
CA GLY A 45 1.11 -3.72 6.39
C GLY A 45 1.43 -3.08 5.05
N GLU A 46 1.17 -3.83 3.99
CA GLU A 46 1.54 -3.55 2.61
C GLU A 46 0.31 -3.68 1.69
N ILE A 47 0.19 -2.79 0.70
CA ILE A 47 -0.85 -2.83 -0.34
C ILE A 47 -0.21 -2.86 -1.72
N GLY A 48 -0.93 -3.40 -2.70
CA GLY A 48 -0.45 -3.48 -4.08
C GLY A 48 0.50 -4.63 -4.36
N ILE A 49 0.71 -5.50 -3.37
CA ILE A 49 1.39 -6.79 -3.54
C ILE A 49 0.57 -7.66 -4.46
N PHE A 50 1.26 -8.41 -5.29
CA PHE A 50 0.64 -9.46 -6.06
C PHE A 50 0.44 -10.69 -5.17
N ALA A 51 -0.63 -10.78 -4.38
CA ALA A 51 -0.92 -11.95 -3.54
C ALA A 51 -2.42 -12.22 -3.45
N ASP A 52 -2.79 -13.48 -3.19
CA ASP A 52 -4.18 -13.87 -3.05
C ASP A 52 -4.80 -13.31 -1.77
N THR A 53 -6.03 -12.82 -1.92
CA THR A 53 -6.82 -12.29 -0.82
C THR A 53 -7.39 -13.42 0.02
N SER A 54 -7.14 -13.42 1.32
CA SER A 54 -7.76 -14.32 2.28
C SER A 54 -8.85 -13.60 3.07
N ASN A 55 -9.87 -14.36 3.50
CA ASN A 55 -11.08 -13.82 4.14
C ASN A 55 -10.82 -13.13 5.50
N PHE A 56 -9.61 -13.21 6.04
CA PHE A 56 -9.25 -12.66 7.36
C PHE A 56 -8.27 -11.48 7.29
N GLN A 57 -8.02 -10.92 6.11
CA GLN A 57 -7.06 -9.82 5.96
C GLN A 57 -7.64 -8.50 6.44
N ASP A 58 -6.74 -7.64 6.92
CA ASP A 58 -7.05 -6.25 7.15
C ASP A 58 -7.38 -5.56 5.81
N THR A 59 -8.24 -4.55 5.84
CA THR A 59 -8.68 -3.86 4.62
C THR A 59 -8.59 -2.36 4.78
N LEU A 60 -8.20 -1.70 3.71
CA LEU A 60 -8.17 -0.26 3.56
C LEU A 60 -9.40 0.19 2.77
N LEU A 61 -10.24 1.03 3.37
CA LEU A 61 -11.32 1.73 2.69
C LEU A 61 -10.75 2.95 1.97
N THR A 62 -10.88 2.96 0.64
CA THR A 62 -10.47 4.08 -0.20
C THR A 62 -11.52 5.19 -0.19
N ASP A 63 -11.13 6.41 -0.59
CA ASP A 63 -12.04 7.54 -0.74
C ASP A 63 -13.18 7.25 -1.75
N ASP A 64 -12.95 6.33 -2.69
CA ASP A 64 -13.95 5.87 -3.67
C ASP A 64 -14.91 4.80 -3.09
N GLY A 65 -14.81 4.50 -1.79
CA GLY A 65 -15.63 3.50 -1.11
C GLY A 65 -15.24 2.05 -1.40
N LYS A 66 -14.07 1.81 -2.00
CA LYS A 66 -13.60 0.44 -2.31
C LYS A 66 -12.72 -0.11 -1.22
N LEU A 67 -12.77 -1.43 -1.06
CA LEU A 67 -11.94 -2.16 -0.09
C LEU A 67 -10.69 -2.69 -0.78
N VAL A 68 -9.53 -2.35 -0.22
CA VAL A 68 -8.22 -2.82 -0.69
C VAL A 68 -7.59 -3.68 0.40
N PRO A 69 -7.20 -4.93 0.12
CA PRO A 69 -6.59 -5.81 1.11
C PRO A 69 -5.23 -5.27 1.56
N ILE A 70 -4.99 -5.28 2.87
CA ILE A 70 -3.71 -4.97 3.52
C ILE A 70 -3.04 -6.30 3.88
N PHE A 71 -1.89 -6.54 3.27
CA PHE A 71 -1.06 -7.69 3.51
C PHE A 71 -0.11 -7.44 4.70
N PRO A 72 0.28 -8.48 5.45
CA PRO A 72 1.25 -8.33 6.54
C PRO A 72 2.59 -7.82 6.01
N ARG A 73 3.31 -7.07 6.86
CA ARG A 73 4.64 -6.54 6.54
C ARG A 73 5.63 -7.66 6.24
N GLY A 74 6.45 -7.48 5.20
CA GLY A 74 7.40 -8.49 4.75
C GLY A 74 6.80 -9.52 3.80
N SER A 75 5.57 -9.29 3.31
CA SER A 75 4.96 -10.13 2.26
C SER A 75 5.55 -9.86 0.87
N LEU A 76 6.45 -8.86 0.75
CA LEU A 76 7.37 -8.63 -0.36
C LEU A 76 8.26 -9.86 -0.62
N THR A 77 7.72 -10.82 -1.36
CA THR A 77 8.38 -12.09 -1.68
C THR A 77 8.76 -12.21 -3.15
N LYS A 78 8.35 -11.24 -3.98
CA LYS A 78 8.41 -11.37 -5.44
C LYS A 78 9.51 -10.49 -6.05
N PRO A 79 10.22 -10.99 -7.07
CA PRO A 79 11.18 -10.18 -7.81
C PRO A 79 10.46 -8.97 -8.44
N PHE A 80 11.12 -7.81 -8.54
CA PHE A 80 10.56 -6.58 -9.12
C PHE A 80 9.39 -5.92 -8.36
N GLU A 81 9.23 -6.24 -7.08
CA GLU A 81 8.39 -5.47 -6.16
C GLU A 81 9.26 -4.56 -5.28
N TRP A 82 8.83 -3.32 -5.06
CA TRP A 82 9.47 -2.40 -4.11
C TRP A 82 8.48 -1.43 -3.49
N ILE A 83 8.84 -0.92 -2.31
CA ILE A 83 8.06 0.11 -1.62
C ILE A 83 8.19 1.42 -2.40
N ALA A 84 7.08 1.90 -2.95
CA ALA A 84 6.99 3.20 -3.62
C ALA A 84 6.71 4.35 -2.64
N GLY A 85 6.11 4.05 -1.49
CA GLY A 85 5.74 5.03 -0.49
C GLY A 85 4.77 4.47 0.55
N TYR A 86 4.04 5.36 1.21
CA TYR A 86 3.19 5.03 2.35
C TYR A 86 1.87 5.81 2.34
N VAL A 87 0.77 5.14 2.63
CA VAL A 87 -0.56 5.72 2.84
C VAL A 87 -0.75 5.94 4.33
N ALA A 88 -1.19 7.14 4.71
CA ALA A 88 -1.54 7.41 6.10
C ALA A 88 -2.90 6.78 6.41
N VAL A 89 -2.98 6.01 7.49
CA VAL A 89 -4.24 5.44 8.02
C VAL A 89 -4.54 5.92 9.43
N GLY A 90 -3.60 6.64 10.04
CA GLY A 90 -3.74 7.30 11.32
C GLY A 90 -2.71 8.41 11.47
N GLU A 91 -2.55 8.92 12.69
CA GLU A 91 -1.65 10.04 12.96
C GLU A 91 -0.18 9.70 12.67
N ASN A 92 0.29 8.57 13.20
CA ASN A 92 1.64 8.02 12.99
C ASN A 92 1.60 6.60 12.42
N THR A 93 0.46 6.18 11.86
CA THR A 93 0.24 4.82 11.36
C THR A 93 0.06 4.83 9.85
N TYR A 94 0.77 3.92 9.20
CA TYR A 94 0.95 3.91 7.76
C TYR A 94 0.83 2.51 7.16
N VAL A 95 0.43 2.48 5.90
CA VAL A 95 0.40 1.27 5.06
C VAL A 95 1.39 1.48 3.92
N ALA A 96 2.31 0.54 3.72
CA ALA A 96 3.28 0.62 2.64
C ALA A 96 2.63 0.35 1.28
N VAL A 97 2.92 1.18 0.29
CA VAL A 97 2.49 0.99 -1.10
C VAL A 97 3.59 0.28 -1.85
N VAL A 98 3.31 -0.95 -2.28
CA VAL A 98 4.21 -1.74 -3.10
C VAL A 98 3.86 -1.50 -4.58
N LYS A 99 4.87 -1.13 -5.36
CA LYS A 99 4.77 -1.10 -6.83
C LYS A 99 5.46 -2.33 -7.38
N SER A 100 4.86 -2.85 -8.44
CA SER A 100 5.35 -4.01 -9.17
C SER A 100 5.33 -3.73 -10.67
N ILE A 101 6.46 -3.99 -11.34
CA ILE A 101 6.61 -3.96 -12.80
C ILE A 101 6.57 -5.38 -13.37
N PHE A 102 5.60 -6.20 -12.94
CA PHE A 102 5.31 -7.43 -13.68
C PHE A 102 4.55 -7.12 -14.98
N PRO A 103 5.06 -7.57 -16.13
CA PRO A 103 4.31 -7.60 -17.37
C PRO A 103 3.00 -8.40 -17.17
N PRO A 104 1.88 -7.99 -17.79
CA PRO A 104 0.59 -8.68 -17.64
C PRO A 104 0.66 -10.18 -17.98
N PHE A 105 1.54 -10.58 -18.91
CA PHE A 105 1.69 -11.98 -19.32
C PHE A 105 2.39 -12.85 -18.27
N LEU A 106 3.21 -12.28 -17.37
CA LEU A 106 3.82 -13.02 -16.25
C LEU A 106 2.90 -13.14 -15.04
N ARG A 107 1.72 -12.49 -15.04
CA ARG A 107 0.74 -12.58 -13.94
C ARG A 107 0.34 -14.02 -13.62
N ARG A 108 0.19 -14.89 -14.63
CA ARG A 108 -0.24 -16.28 -14.41
C ARG A 108 0.83 -17.18 -13.79
N LEU A 109 2.11 -16.84 -13.91
CA LEU A 109 3.21 -17.68 -13.41
C LEU A 109 3.48 -17.47 -11.92
N PHE A 110 3.10 -16.29 -11.40
CA PHE A 110 3.39 -15.91 -10.02
C PHE A 110 2.12 -15.68 -9.19
N ALA A 111 0.93 -15.90 -9.74
CA ALA A 111 -0.30 -15.95 -8.95
C ALA A 111 -0.29 -17.30 -8.24
N VAL A 112 0.13 -17.29 -6.98
CA VAL A 112 0.16 -18.44 -6.07
C VAL A 112 -0.83 -18.14 -4.97
#